data_AF-A0A2G8K4F8-F1
#
_entry.id   AF-A0A2G8K4F8-F1
#
_cell.length_a   1.000
_cell.length_b   1.000
_cell.length_c   1.000
_cell.angle_alpha   90.00
_cell.angle_beta   90.00
_cell.angle_gamma   90.00
#
_symmetry.space_group_name_H-M   'P 1'
#
loop_
_entity.id
_entity.type
_entity.pdbx_description
1 polymer ?
#
loop_
_entity_poly.entity_id
_entity_poly.type
_entity_poly.pdbx_seq_one_letter_code
_entity_poly.pdbx_strand_id
1 'polypeptide(L)'
;MKNSSNSRIVKIFILTWLFSFTVIALQLPQRFRNQVHCIIYPDDAFFDDYPPTARLCTAVVPWYRTIFDVLKLVVFYTCLFISIYCYGKVILFLSKRAHVGNSKYGEQSPESRVKADAQTSATRMILVNGSVYFFCNAPIQLFLTLRLFVNLFGLQLQFNDDVLVPLFTTVQILAYINSAINPIIYSVTNARYRSAVLQTFGCVKANTTGKQNTSLTKTSKM
;
A
#
# COMPACT_ATOMS: atom_id res chain seq x y z
N MET A 1 -7.86 -31.59 9.26
CA MET A 1 -8.77 -30.43 9.04
C MET A 1 -8.04 -29.13 8.63
N LYS A 2 -6.97 -29.17 7.82
CA LYS A 2 -6.16 -27.98 7.47
C LYS A 2 -6.50 -27.33 6.09
N ASN A 3 -7.41 -27.92 5.31
CA ASN A 3 -7.65 -27.52 3.91
C ASN A 3 -8.67 -26.38 3.69
N SER A 4 -9.62 -26.17 4.60
CA SER A 4 -10.71 -25.19 4.39
C SER A 4 -10.22 -23.74 4.46
N SER A 5 -9.36 -23.40 5.44
CA SER A 5 -8.84 -22.04 5.61
C SER A 5 -7.92 -21.62 4.45
N ASN A 6 -6.98 -22.49 4.06
CA ASN A 6 -6.07 -22.20 2.95
C ASN A 6 -6.82 -22.07 1.62
N SER A 7 -7.83 -22.91 1.37
CA SER A 7 -8.67 -22.79 0.18
C SER A 7 -9.47 -21.48 0.15
N ARG A 8 -9.94 -20.99 1.30
CA ARG A 8 -10.60 -19.68 1.40
C ARG A 8 -9.63 -18.55 1.08
N ILE A 9 -8.41 -18.59 1.63
CA ILE A 9 -7.37 -17.58 1.36
C ILE A 9 -7.01 -17.54 -0.13
N VAL A 10 -6.79 -18.70 -0.75
CA VAL A 10 -6.51 -18.79 -2.19
C VAL A 10 -7.65 -18.22 -3.03
N LYS A 11 -8.90 -18.54 -2.69
CA LYS A 11 -10.08 -17.95 -3.37
C LYS A 11 -10.12 -16.43 -3.23
N ILE A 12 -9.84 -15.89 -2.05
CA ILE A 12 -9.78 -14.44 -1.82
C ILE A 12 -8.71 -13.79 -2.72
N PHE A 13 -7.52 -14.39 -2.83
CA PHE A 13 -6.48 -13.89 -3.72
C PHE A 13 -6.93 -13.88 -5.18
N ILE A 14 -7.46 -15.00 -5.69
CA ILE A 14 -7.93 -15.09 -7.08
C ILE A 14 -9.01 -14.05 -7.37
N LEU A 15 -10.01 -13.92 -6.49
CA LEU A 15 -11.07 -12.94 -6.64
C LEU A 15 -10.54 -11.50 -6.62
N THR A 16 -9.56 -11.22 -5.76
CA THR A 16 -8.91 -9.90 -5.70
C THR A 16 -8.21 -9.58 -7.02
N TRP A 17 -7.44 -10.52 -7.58
CA TRP A 17 -6.76 -10.32 -8.86
C TRP A 17 -7.75 -10.11 -10.01
N LEU A 18 -8.79 -10.95 -10.12
CA LEU A 18 -9.82 -10.81 -11.16
C LEU A 18 -10.53 -9.46 -11.06
N PHE A 19 -10.88 -9.03 -9.85
CA PHE A 19 -11.47 -7.73 -9.62
C PHE A 19 -10.51 -6.60 -10.04
N SER A 20 -9.24 -6.66 -9.64
CA SER A 20 -8.23 -5.68 -10.04
C SER A 20 -8.06 -5.59 -11.56
N PHE A 21 -7.97 -6.74 -12.26
CA PHE A 21 -7.88 -6.76 -13.72
C PHE A 21 -9.10 -6.14 -14.38
N THR A 22 -10.30 -6.43 -13.86
CA THR A 22 -11.55 -5.85 -14.36
C THR A 22 -11.57 -4.34 -14.18
N VAL A 23 -11.20 -3.84 -13.00
CA VAL A 23 -11.14 -2.40 -12.72
C VAL A 23 -10.10 -1.71 -13.61
N ILE A 24 -8.93 -2.32 -13.83
CA ILE A 24 -7.90 -1.77 -14.72
C ILE A 24 -8.40 -1.72 -16.16
N ALA A 25 -9.02 -2.81 -16.66
CA ALA A 25 -9.57 -2.86 -18.01
C ALA A 25 -10.62 -1.76 -18.24
N LEU A 26 -11.47 -1.52 -17.23
CA LEU A 26 -12.42 -0.39 -17.23
C LEU A 26 -11.74 0.98 -17.17
N GLN A 27 -10.52 1.10 -16.64
CA GLN A 27 -9.81 2.38 -16.61
C GLN A 27 -9.00 2.66 -17.88
N LEU A 28 -8.72 1.66 -18.71
CA LEU A 28 -7.90 1.82 -19.93
C LEU A 28 -8.39 2.95 -20.84
N PRO A 29 -9.69 3.14 -21.11
CA PRO A 29 -10.16 4.22 -21.99
C PRO A 29 -9.85 5.63 -21.46
N GLN A 30 -9.45 5.80 -20.19
CA GLN A 30 -8.98 7.07 -19.65
C GLN A 30 -7.63 7.51 -20.25
N ARG A 31 -6.83 6.60 -20.80
CA ARG A 31 -5.48 6.87 -21.34
C ARG A 31 -5.17 6.08 -22.62
N PHE A 32 -6.19 5.73 -23.38
CA PHE A 32 -6.04 4.88 -24.56
C PHE A 32 -5.68 5.66 -25.83
N ARG A 33 -6.11 6.92 -25.94
CA ARG A 33 -5.93 7.70 -27.16
C ARG A 33 -4.56 8.38 -27.14
N ASN A 34 -3.71 8.03 -28.10
CA ASN A 34 -2.46 8.75 -28.32
C ASN A 34 -2.76 10.00 -29.15
N GLN A 35 -2.56 11.17 -28.56
CA GLN A 35 -2.83 12.46 -29.20
C GLN A 35 -1.52 13.23 -29.37
N VAL A 36 -1.28 13.68 -30.59
CA VAL A 36 -0.13 14.53 -30.93
C VAL A 36 -0.56 15.99 -30.70
N HIS A 37 0.18 16.69 -29.86
CA HIS A 37 0.03 18.13 -29.62
C HIS A 37 1.21 18.86 -30.24
N CYS A 38 0.92 19.93 -30.99
CA CYS A 38 1.94 20.85 -31.46
C CYS A 38 2.35 21.77 -30.32
N ILE A 39 3.65 21.90 -30.07
CA ILE A 39 4.19 22.83 -29.09
C ILE A 39 4.66 24.06 -29.86
N ILE A 40 4.17 25.23 -29.44
CA ILE A 40 4.66 26.51 -29.95
C ILE A 40 5.70 26.99 -28.94
N TYR A 41 6.96 26.97 -29.35
CA TYR A 41 8.06 27.52 -28.57
C TYR A 41 8.17 29.04 -28.80
N PRO A 42 8.71 29.79 -27.82
CA PRO A 42 9.13 31.18 -28.05
C PRO A 42 10.20 31.25 -29.15
N ASP A 43 10.27 32.38 -29.87
CA ASP A 43 11.28 32.66 -30.91
C ASP A 43 12.66 32.95 -30.28
N ASP A 44 13.21 31.99 -29.55
CA ASP A 44 14.56 32.03 -28.98
C ASP A 44 15.40 30.88 -29.58
N ALA A 45 16.64 31.17 -29.99
CA ALA A 45 17.58 30.21 -30.57
C ALA A 45 17.87 28.98 -29.68
N PHE A 46 17.49 29.04 -28.40
CA PHE A 46 17.57 27.92 -27.46
C PHE A 46 16.59 26.78 -27.80
N PHE A 47 15.45 27.07 -28.43
CA PHE A 47 14.39 26.09 -28.68
C PHE A 47 14.40 25.50 -30.11
N ASP A 48 15.35 25.90 -30.96
CA ASP A 48 15.43 25.47 -32.37
C ASP A 48 15.58 23.94 -32.51
N ASP A 49 16.25 23.29 -31.55
CA ASP A 49 16.47 21.83 -31.54
C ASP A 49 15.34 21.05 -30.86
N TYR A 50 14.33 21.73 -30.30
CA TYR A 50 13.27 21.06 -29.55
C TYR A 50 12.22 20.45 -30.49
N PRO A 51 11.71 19.24 -30.19
CA PRO A 51 10.73 18.60 -31.05
C PRO A 51 9.43 19.42 -31.12
N PRO A 52 8.90 19.73 -32.31
CA PRO A 52 7.72 20.58 -32.47
C PRO A 52 6.41 19.90 -32.02
N THR A 53 6.48 18.61 -31.67
CA THR A 53 5.33 17.80 -31.29
C THR A 53 5.58 16.98 -30.03
N ALA A 54 4.61 16.98 -29.12
CA ALA A 54 4.56 16.06 -27.99
C ALA A 54 3.43 15.04 -28.17
N ARG A 55 3.66 13.82 -27.69
CA ARG A 55 2.66 12.75 -27.67
C ARG A 55 2.13 12.57 -26.25
N LEU A 56 0.82 12.70 -26.09
CA LEU A 56 0.14 12.56 -24.80
C LEU A 56 -0.94 11.50 -24.89
N CYS A 57 -1.03 10.65 -23.86
CA CYS A 57 -2.14 9.70 -23.74
C CYS A 57 -3.33 10.40 -23.07
N THR A 58 -4.42 10.55 -23.83
CA THR A 58 -5.66 11.19 -23.40
C THR A 58 -6.81 10.19 -23.33
N ALA A 59 -7.90 10.60 -22.70
CA ALA A 59 -9.11 9.79 -22.64
C ALA A 59 -9.81 9.76 -24.00
N VAL A 60 -10.47 8.64 -24.32
CA VAL A 60 -11.27 8.52 -25.55
C VAL A 60 -12.37 9.58 -25.58
N VAL A 61 -12.99 9.85 -24.41
CA VAL A 61 -13.96 10.93 -24.22
C VAL A 61 -13.70 11.64 -22.87
N PRO A 62 -13.84 12.98 -22.80
CA PRO A 62 -13.49 13.75 -21.59
C PRO A 62 -14.29 13.35 -20.34
N TRP A 63 -15.60 13.12 -20.46
CA TRP A 63 -16.48 12.77 -19.34
C TRP A 63 -16.08 11.45 -18.66
N TYR A 64 -15.51 10.51 -19.42
CA TYR A 64 -15.07 9.22 -18.89
C TYR A 64 -13.92 9.39 -17.91
N ARG A 65 -12.98 10.31 -18.21
CA ARG A 65 -11.90 10.64 -17.30
C ARG A 65 -12.45 11.15 -15.97
N THR A 66 -13.38 12.10 -16.03
CA THR A 66 -14.01 12.72 -14.85
C THR A 66 -14.71 11.69 -13.97
N ILE A 67 -15.52 10.80 -14.54
CA ILE A 67 -16.25 9.77 -13.76
C ILE A 67 -15.29 8.87 -12.97
N PHE A 68 -14.23 8.40 -13.62
CA PHE A 68 -13.28 7.51 -12.95
C PHE A 68 -12.36 8.23 -11.97
N ASP A 69 -12.06 9.51 -12.20
CA ASP A 69 -11.33 10.33 -11.23
C ASP A 69 -12.20 10.57 -9.97
N VAL A 70 -13.51 10.84 -10.15
CA VAL A 70 -14.49 10.89 -9.04
C VAL A 70 -14.58 9.54 -8.32
N LEU A 71 -14.67 8.42 -9.06
CA LEU A 71 -14.76 7.09 -8.46
C LEU A 71 -13.51 6.75 -7.63
N LYS A 72 -12.31 7.02 -8.15
CA LYS A 72 -11.05 6.82 -7.41
C LYS A 72 -11.02 7.64 -6.13
N LEU A 73 -11.48 8.89 -6.21
CA LEU A 73 -11.59 9.78 -5.07
C LEU A 73 -12.53 9.20 -4.00
N VAL A 74 -13.75 8.83 -4.39
CA VAL A 74 -14.74 8.24 -3.47
C VAL A 74 -14.16 7.00 -2.79
N VAL A 75 -13.59 6.07 -3.56
CA VAL A 75 -12.98 4.85 -3.01
C VAL A 75 -11.84 5.18 -2.04
N PHE A 76 -10.94 6.10 -2.40
CA PHE A 76 -9.83 6.49 -1.53
C PHE A 76 -10.30 7.06 -0.19
N TYR A 77 -11.22 8.03 -0.21
CA TYR A 77 -11.71 8.66 1.01
C TYR A 77 -12.55 7.69 1.84
N THR A 78 -13.39 6.85 1.21
CA THR A 78 -14.10 5.78 1.92
C THR A 78 -13.14 4.84 2.63
N CYS A 79 -12.09 4.37 1.95
CA CYS A 79 -11.06 3.54 2.57
C CYS A 79 -10.33 4.27 3.70
N LEU A 80 -10.00 5.55 3.53
CA LEU A 80 -9.33 6.37 4.55
C LEU A 80 -10.17 6.45 5.83
N PHE A 81 -11.44 6.82 5.74
CA PHE A 81 -12.31 6.96 6.92
C PHE A 81 -12.54 5.62 7.63
N ILE A 82 -12.77 4.54 6.86
CA ILE A 82 -12.90 3.19 7.43
C ILE A 82 -11.61 2.79 8.14
N SER A 83 -10.46 2.99 7.51
CA SER A 83 -9.15 2.66 8.10
C SER A 83 -8.87 3.46 9.37
N ILE A 84 -9.13 4.78 9.39
CA ILE A 84 -8.98 5.61 10.59
C ILE A 84 -9.86 5.06 11.73
N TYR A 85 -11.13 4.75 11.44
CA TYR A 85 -12.04 4.19 12.43
C TYR A 85 -11.56 2.84 12.97
N CYS A 86 -11.26 1.89 12.08
CA CYS A 86 -10.81 0.56 12.45
C CYS A 86 -9.48 0.60 13.20
N TYR A 87 -8.50 1.37 12.73
CA TYR A 87 -7.19 1.48 13.35
C TYR A 87 -7.29 2.16 14.71
N GLY A 88 -8.09 3.22 14.85
CA GLY A 88 -8.38 3.84 16.13
C GLY A 88 -8.96 2.86 17.14
N LYS A 89 -9.97 2.06 16.74
CA LYS A 89 -10.55 1.02 17.60
C LYS A 89 -9.53 -0.05 18.00
N VAL A 90 -8.69 -0.50 17.07
CA VAL A 90 -7.65 -1.50 17.32
C VAL A 90 -6.60 -0.95 18.29
N ILE A 91 -6.11 0.27 18.10
CA ILE A 91 -5.13 0.91 18.98
C ILE A 91 -5.72 1.05 20.38
N LEU A 92 -6.93 1.58 20.52
CA LEU A 92 -7.61 1.71 21.82
C LEU A 92 -7.78 0.36 22.52
N PHE A 93 -8.11 -0.69 21.76
CA PHE A 93 -8.25 -2.04 22.29
C PHE A 93 -6.92 -2.62 22.78
N LEU A 94 -5.84 -2.44 22.02
CA LEU A 94 -4.50 -2.87 22.41
C LEU A 94 -3.99 -2.10 23.63
N SER A 95 -4.22 -0.79 23.71
CA SER A 95 -3.85 0.04 24.86
C SER A 95 -4.58 -0.40 26.14
N LYS A 96 -5.89 -0.69 26.05
CA LYS A 96 -6.66 -1.22 27.19
C LYS A 96 -6.13 -2.57 27.65
N ARG A 97 -5.79 -3.47 26.70
CA ARG A 97 -5.21 -4.79 27.01
C ARG A 97 -3.83 -4.69 27.64
N ALA A 98 -2.98 -3.77 27.20
CA ALA A 98 -1.66 -3.55 27.79
C ALA A 98 -1.78 -3.08 29.25
N HIS A 99 -2.70 -2.15 29.53
CA HIS A 99 -2.95 -1.66 30.89
C HIS A 99 -3.47 -2.76 31.84
N VAL A 100 -4.39 -3.62 31.37
CA VAL A 100 -4.93 -4.74 32.17
C VAL A 100 -3.95 -5.92 32.25
N GLY A 101 -3.11 -6.12 31.24
CA GLY A 101 -2.10 -7.18 31.21
C GLY A 101 -0.98 -6.94 32.22
N ASN A 102 -0.56 -5.69 32.42
CA ASN A 102 0.41 -5.32 33.44
C ASN A 102 -0.08 -5.58 34.87
N SER A 103 -1.39 -5.52 35.13
CA SER A 103 -1.94 -5.82 36.46
C SER A 103 -2.19 -7.32 36.73
N LYS A 104 -2.26 -8.16 35.69
CA LYS A 104 -2.48 -9.61 35.79
C LYS A 104 -1.25 -10.46 35.43
N TYR A 105 -0.05 -9.88 35.53
CA TYR A 105 1.21 -10.46 35.03
C TYR A 105 1.60 -11.81 35.64
N GLY A 106 0.91 -12.31 36.67
CA GLY A 106 1.19 -13.59 37.33
C GLY A 106 0.47 -14.83 36.76
N GLU A 107 -0.64 -14.70 36.02
CA GLU A 107 -1.58 -15.83 35.88
C GLU A 107 -1.70 -16.43 34.45
N GLN A 108 -1.07 -15.82 33.44
CA GLN A 108 -1.15 -16.30 32.05
C GLN A 108 -0.06 -17.33 31.69
N SER A 109 -0.49 -18.45 31.12
CA SER A 109 0.40 -19.50 30.60
C SER A 109 1.38 -18.96 29.54
N PRO A 110 2.63 -19.47 29.48
CA PRO A 110 3.62 -19.03 28.50
C PRO A 110 3.14 -19.13 27.04
N GLU A 111 2.39 -20.17 26.69
CA GLU A 111 1.87 -20.37 25.34
C GLU A 111 0.83 -19.31 24.92
N SER A 112 -0.02 -18.88 25.87
CA SER A 112 -1.03 -17.85 25.60
C SER A 112 -0.39 -16.48 25.33
N ARG A 113 0.71 -16.17 26.04
CA ARG A 113 1.50 -14.94 25.84
C ARG A 113 2.15 -14.90 24.46
N VAL A 114 2.83 -15.99 24.07
CA VAL A 114 3.49 -16.08 22.75
C VAL A 114 2.48 -15.90 21.61
N LYS A 115 1.27 -16.47 21.72
CA LYS A 115 0.20 -16.29 20.73
C LYS A 115 -0.31 -14.84 20.70
N ALA A 116 -0.50 -14.20 21.85
CA ALA A 116 -0.95 -12.82 21.95
C ALA A 116 0.09 -11.82 21.38
N ASP A 117 1.37 -12.05 21.64
CA ASP A 117 2.47 -11.22 21.13
C ASP A 117 2.60 -11.34 19.60
N ALA A 118 2.44 -12.57 19.07
CA ALA A 118 2.44 -12.81 17.64
C ALA A 118 1.26 -12.10 16.93
N GLN A 119 0.06 -12.14 17.51
CA GLN A 119 -1.11 -11.43 16.97
C GLN A 119 -0.94 -9.91 17.04
N THR A 120 -0.38 -9.39 18.13
CA THR A 120 -0.11 -7.96 18.30
C THR A 120 0.93 -7.47 17.29
N SER A 121 1.98 -8.25 17.07
CA SER A 121 3.01 -7.95 16.06
C SER A 121 2.46 -7.95 14.65
N ALA A 122 1.65 -8.95 14.29
CA ALA A 122 0.96 -9.00 12.99
C ALA A 122 0.00 -7.81 12.80
N THR A 123 -0.74 -7.45 13.85
CA THR A 123 -1.64 -6.28 13.83
C THR A 123 -0.85 -5.00 13.63
N ARG A 124 0.27 -4.81 14.35
CA ARG A 124 1.15 -3.65 14.20
C ARG A 124 1.70 -3.54 12.78
N MET A 125 2.09 -4.65 12.16
CA MET A 125 2.55 -4.69 10.78
C MET A 125 1.47 -4.21 9.81
N ILE A 126 0.20 -4.63 9.99
CA ILE A 126 -0.93 -4.16 9.20
C ILE A 126 -1.15 -2.65 9.40
N LEU A 127 -1.10 -2.16 10.65
CA LEU A 127 -1.29 -0.74 10.98
C LEU A 127 -0.21 0.16 10.37
N VAL A 128 1.07 -0.26 10.44
CA VAL A 128 2.20 0.49 9.86
C VAL A 128 2.07 0.52 8.34
N ASN A 129 1.85 -0.64 7.71
CA ASN A 129 1.72 -0.74 6.27
C ASN A 129 0.53 0.09 5.74
N GLY A 130 -0.61 0.01 6.42
CA GLY A 130 -1.80 0.78 6.07
C GLY A 130 -1.60 2.29 6.27
N SER A 131 -0.99 2.71 7.38
CA SER A 131 -0.67 4.13 7.61
C SER A 131 0.23 4.68 6.51
N VAL A 132 1.32 3.97 6.19
CA VAL A 132 2.26 4.38 5.14
C VAL A 132 1.58 4.49 3.78
N TYR A 133 0.69 3.55 3.44
CA TYR A 133 -0.13 3.65 2.23
C TYR A 133 -0.86 4.99 2.12
N PHE A 134 -1.58 5.40 3.18
CA PHE A 134 -2.30 6.66 3.17
C PHE A 134 -1.36 7.87 3.19
N PHE A 135 -0.28 7.85 3.97
CA PHE A 135 0.68 8.96 3.98
C PHE A 135 1.34 9.17 2.61
N CYS A 136 1.68 8.10 1.91
CA CYS A 136 2.29 8.19 0.59
C CYS A 136 1.29 8.56 -0.51
N ASN A 137 0.04 8.11 -0.42
CA ASN A 137 -0.97 8.36 -1.46
C ASN A 137 -1.82 9.61 -1.23
N ALA A 138 -1.99 10.09 0.00
CA ALA A 138 -2.83 11.25 0.29
C ALA A 138 -2.42 12.52 -0.47
N PRO A 139 -1.12 12.85 -0.62
CA PRO A 139 -0.73 14.08 -1.32
C PRO A 139 -1.12 14.08 -2.80
N ILE A 140 -0.94 12.95 -3.51
CA ILE A 140 -1.39 12.85 -4.91
C ILE A 140 -2.91 12.89 -5.01
N GLN A 141 -3.64 12.24 -4.09
CA GLN A 141 -5.11 12.25 -4.10
C GLN A 141 -5.67 13.64 -3.80
N LEU A 142 -5.05 14.39 -2.89
CA LEU A 142 -5.41 15.78 -2.62
C LEU A 142 -5.17 16.67 -3.85
N PHE A 143 -4.01 16.53 -4.51
CA PHE A 143 -3.73 17.27 -5.74
C PHE A 143 -4.75 16.98 -6.85
N LEU A 144 -5.08 15.70 -7.07
CA LEU A 144 -6.07 15.28 -8.06
C LEU A 144 -7.48 15.78 -7.71
N THR A 145 -7.83 15.78 -6.42
CA THR A 145 -9.08 16.34 -5.91
C THR A 145 -9.17 17.82 -6.26
N LEU A 146 -8.14 18.62 -5.92
CA LEU A 146 -8.11 20.05 -6.23
C LEU A 146 -8.25 20.31 -7.73
N ARG A 147 -7.53 19.56 -8.58
CA ARG A 147 -7.65 19.64 -10.05
C ARG A 147 -9.06 19.31 -10.53
N LEU A 148 -9.71 18.31 -9.94
CA LEU A 148 -11.09 17.94 -10.27
C LEU A 148 -12.07 19.06 -9.92
N PHE A 149 -11.95 19.66 -8.74
CA PHE A 149 -12.80 20.79 -8.32
C PHE A 149 -12.63 22.00 -9.23
N VAL A 150 -11.39 22.33 -9.60
CA VAL A 150 -11.08 23.38 -10.57
C VAL A 150 -11.77 23.14 -11.91
N ASN A 151 -11.67 21.91 -12.43
CA ASN A 151 -12.25 21.57 -13.72
C ASN A 151 -13.79 21.52 -13.70
N LEU A 152 -14.40 21.10 -12.59
CA LEU A 152 -15.86 20.97 -12.47
C LEU A 152 -16.56 22.30 -12.18
N PHE A 153 -15.94 23.15 -11.36
CA PHE A 153 -16.55 24.40 -10.89
C PHE A 153 -15.98 25.66 -11.56
N GLY A 154 -15.06 25.49 -12.51
CA GLY A 154 -14.44 26.61 -13.23
C GLY A 154 -13.60 27.52 -12.34
N LEU A 155 -13.07 27.01 -11.22
CA LEU A 155 -12.22 27.78 -10.32
C LEU A 155 -10.86 28.02 -10.97
N GLN A 156 -10.28 29.20 -10.81
CA GLN A 156 -8.92 29.47 -11.25
C GLN A 156 -7.94 29.27 -10.08
N LEU A 157 -6.98 28.35 -10.26
CA LEU A 157 -5.83 28.28 -9.37
C LEU A 157 -4.85 29.39 -9.78
N GLN A 158 -4.47 30.23 -8.83
CA GLN A 158 -3.44 31.28 -9.02
C GLN A 158 -2.01 30.72 -9.05
N PHE A 159 -1.85 29.41 -9.15
CA PHE A 159 -0.52 28.79 -9.21
C PHE A 159 -0.04 28.73 -10.65
N ASN A 160 1.14 29.29 -10.90
CA ASN A 160 1.82 29.17 -12.18
C ASN A 160 2.26 27.72 -12.41
N ASP A 161 2.43 27.36 -13.69
CA ASP A 161 2.86 26.01 -14.09
C ASP A 161 4.24 25.63 -13.52
N ASP A 162 5.10 26.63 -13.27
CA ASP A 162 6.39 26.47 -12.59
C ASP A 162 6.28 25.86 -11.19
N VAL A 163 5.13 26.00 -10.53
CA VAL A 163 4.85 25.41 -9.21
C VAL A 163 4.07 24.10 -9.36
N LEU A 164 3.07 24.08 -10.26
CA LEU A 164 2.16 22.93 -10.39
C LEU A 164 2.86 21.68 -10.94
N VAL A 165 3.81 21.84 -11.88
CA VAL A 165 4.51 20.71 -12.50
C VAL A 165 5.48 20.02 -11.53
N PRO A 166 6.37 20.74 -10.81
CA PRO A 166 7.22 20.12 -9.80
C PRO A 166 6.42 19.55 -8.62
N LEU A 167 5.33 20.21 -8.21
CA LEU A 167 4.46 19.72 -7.15
C LEU A 167 3.84 18.37 -7.55
N PHE A 168 3.24 18.28 -8.74
CA PHE A 168 2.67 17.03 -9.26
C PHE A 168 3.70 15.91 -9.30
N THR A 169 4.89 16.20 -9.83
CA THR A 169 5.99 15.24 -9.91
C THR A 169 6.41 14.74 -8.53
N THR A 170 6.51 15.64 -7.55
CA THR A 170 6.88 15.31 -6.17
C THR A 170 5.85 14.40 -5.51
N VAL A 171 4.57 14.73 -5.58
CA VAL A 171 3.52 13.91 -4.99
C VAL A 171 3.37 12.56 -5.70
N GLN A 172 3.69 12.50 -7.00
CA GLN A 172 3.71 11.26 -7.76
C GLN A 172 4.88 10.34 -7.34
N ILE A 173 6.08 10.90 -7.13
CA ILE A 173 7.23 10.15 -6.61
C ILE A 173 6.89 9.54 -5.25
N LEU A 174 6.27 10.33 -4.36
CA LEU A 174 5.85 9.84 -3.05
C LEU A 174 4.85 8.67 -3.14
N ALA A 175 3.92 8.72 -4.09
CA ALA A 175 3.00 7.61 -4.35
C ALA A 175 3.74 6.34 -4.83
N TYR A 176 4.82 6.47 -5.60
CA TYR A 176 5.65 5.32 -6.01
C TYR A 176 6.48 4.74 -4.87
N ILE A 177 6.97 5.59 -3.95
CA ILE A 177 7.72 5.16 -2.75
C ILE A 177 6.89 4.17 -1.90
N ASN A 178 5.56 4.29 -1.89
CA ASN A 178 4.66 3.35 -1.21
C ASN A 178 4.93 1.87 -1.58
N SER A 179 5.32 1.58 -2.81
CA SER A 179 5.61 0.19 -3.22
C SER A 179 6.98 -0.26 -2.73
N ALA A 180 7.97 0.65 -2.74
CA ALA A 180 9.36 0.37 -2.37
C ALA A 180 9.58 0.23 -0.86
N ILE A 181 8.73 0.84 -0.03
CA ILE A 181 8.90 0.86 1.42
C ILE A 181 8.39 -0.41 2.13
N ASN A 182 7.52 -1.20 1.48
CA ASN A 182 6.93 -2.40 2.12
C ASN A 182 7.99 -3.44 2.57
N PRO A 183 9.03 -3.79 1.77
CA PRO A 183 10.12 -4.64 2.24
C PRO A 183 10.87 -4.08 3.46
N ILE A 184 11.02 -2.76 3.56
CA ILE A 184 11.65 -2.07 4.70
C ILE A 184 10.75 -2.19 5.94
N ILE A 185 9.44 -1.98 5.78
CA ILE A 185 8.47 -2.16 6.87
C ILE A 185 8.55 -3.59 7.40
N TYR A 186 8.56 -4.59 6.51
CA TYR A 186 8.60 -6.00 6.92
C TYR A 186 9.93 -6.38 7.56
N SER A 187 11.06 -5.86 7.08
CA SER A 187 12.36 -6.13 7.70
C SER A 187 12.46 -5.55 9.12
N VAL A 188 11.79 -4.43 9.40
CA VAL A 188 11.77 -3.82 10.74
C VAL A 188 10.71 -4.44 11.66
N THR A 189 9.52 -4.75 11.13
CA THR A 189 8.35 -5.13 11.93
C THR A 189 8.12 -6.63 12.07
N ASN A 190 8.65 -7.46 11.16
CA ASN A 190 8.43 -8.90 11.15
C ASN A 190 9.75 -9.65 11.35
N ALA A 191 9.97 -10.17 12.55
CA ALA A 191 11.20 -10.88 12.91
C ALA A 191 11.49 -12.08 11.99
N ARG A 192 10.47 -12.82 11.53
CA ARG A 192 10.66 -13.95 10.62
C ARG A 192 11.12 -13.47 9.24
N TYR A 193 10.50 -12.41 8.73
CA TYR A 193 10.90 -11.81 7.46
C TYR A 193 12.34 -11.29 7.54
N ARG A 194 12.68 -10.57 8.62
CA ARG A 194 14.04 -10.09 8.88
C ARG A 194 15.07 -11.21 8.86
N SER A 195 14.81 -12.31 9.57
CA SER A 195 15.72 -13.47 9.58
C SER A 195 15.90 -14.08 8.19
N ALA A 196 14.83 -14.20 7.40
CA ALA A 196 14.92 -14.72 6.04
C ALA A 196 15.73 -13.80 5.11
N VAL A 197 15.54 -12.47 5.21
CA VAL A 197 16.34 -11.48 4.45
C VAL A 197 17.81 -11.59 4.83
N LEU A 198 18.14 -11.68 6.12
CA LEU A 198 19.52 -11.84 6.58
C LEU A 198 20.14 -13.18 6.18
N GLN A 199 19.36 -14.24 6.04
CA GLN A 199 19.86 -15.52 5.50
C GLN A 199 20.06 -15.47 3.99
N THR A 200 19.22 -14.71 3.27
CA THR A 200 19.27 -14.62 1.81
C THR A 200 20.38 -13.69 1.33
N PHE A 201 20.57 -12.56 2.03
CA PHE A 201 21.53 -11.50 1.66
C PHE A 201 22.74 -11.38 2.59
N GLY A 202 22.67 -11.96 3.79
CA GLY A 202 23.81 -12.05 4.69
C GLY A 202 24.45 -13.43 4.62
N CYS A 203 25.78 -13.48 4.73
CA CYS A 203 26.55 -14.73 4.87
C CYS A 203 26.36 -15.38 6.26
N VAL A 204 25.11 -15.46 6.76
CA VAL A 204 24.82 -16.15 8.01
C VAL A 204 24.82 -17.65 7.69
N LYS A 205 25.89 -18.34 8.09
CA LYS A 205 25.96 -19.80 8.04
C LYS A 205 24.68 -20.36 8.67
N ALA A 206 23.92 -21.14 7.90
CA ALA A 206 22.74 -21.82 8.39
C ALA A 206 23.16 -22.73 9.55
N ASN A 207 22.91 -22.30 10.80
CA ASN A 207 23.05 -23.19 11.95
C ASN A 207 21.94 -24.23 11.84
N THR A 208 22.32 -25.37 11.27
CA THR A 208 21.53 -26.57 11.16
C THR A 208 21.49 -27.24 12.52
N THR A 209 20.80 -26.65 13.50
CA THR A 209 20.70 -27.26 14.83
C THR A 209 19.37 -26.88 15.48
N GLY A 210 18.34 -27.65 15.13
CA GLY A 210 17.00 -27.47 15.66
C GLY A 210 15.98 -28.51 15.20
N LYS A 211 16.41 -29.75 14.91
CA LYS A 211 15.51 -30.91 14.92
C LYS A 211 15.55 -31.52 16.32
N GLN A 212 14.75 -30.99 17.25
CA GLN A 212 14.41 -31.72 18.46
C GLN A 212 13.18 -32.60 18.20
N ASN A 213 13.41 -33.90 18.35
CA ASN A 213 12.58 -34.86 19.07
C ASN A 213 11.17 -35.15 18.53
N THR A 214 11.07 -36.23 17.76
CA THR A 214 9.96 -37.18 17.89
C THR A 214 10.38 -38.52 17.28
N SER A 215 11.02 -39.37 18.08
CA SER A 215 11.02 -40.83 17.87
C SER A 215 11.51 -41.56 19.12
N LEU A 216 10.56 -42.24 19.76
CA LEU A 216 10.69 -43.54 20.43
C LEU A 216 11.36 -43.59 21.81
N THR A 217 10.60 -43.19 22.82
CA THR A 217 10.58 -43.90 24.10
C THR A 217 9.99 -45.30 23.85
N LYS A 218 10.83 -46.30 23.56
CA LYS A 218 10.44 -47.70 23.72
C LYS A 218 10.54 -48.05 25.20
N THR A 219 9.37 -48.29 25.77
CA THR A 219 9.10 -48.88 27.07
C THR A 219 9.91 -50.17 27.29
N SER A 220 10.68 -50.19 28.37
CA SER A 220 10.97 -51.41 29.13
C SER A 220 9.84 -51.59 30.15
N LYS A 221 9.19 -52.75 30.13
CA LYS A 221 8.63 -53.41 31.31
C LYS A 221 8.25 -54.85 30.96
N MET A 222 8.93 -55.75 31.66
CA MET A 222 8.60 -57.13 32.08
C MET A 222 8.13 -58.12 31.03
#